data_AF-A0A930VFI9-F1
#
_entry.id   AF-A0A930VFI9-F1
#
_cell.length_a   1.000
_cell.length_b   1.000
_cell.length_c   1.000
_cell.angle_alpha   90.00
_cell.angle_beta   90.00
_cell.angle_gamma   90.00
#
_symmetry.space_group_name_H-M   'P 1'
#
loop_
_entity.id
_entity.type
_entity.pdbx_description
1 polymer ?
#
loop_
_entity_poly.entity_id
_entity_poly.type
_entity_poly.pdbx_seq_one_letter_code
_entity_poly.pdbx_strand_id
1 'polypeptide(L)'
;MNRALAPAVVPALLLGALATLSGCGSATGSRAADAGATDPNGAPTSATASPTVAATTAAPEPTWPATGCESHVMSSIDYARAPKGWKTPEEAVAHAADSGIPSGAVVVAPAGPGDPITAWVVDDSGATILATVTFASSGSGLYVDSVERCA
;
A
#
# COMPACT_ATOMS: atom_id res chain seq x y z
N MET A 1 17.99 -47.68 -30.68
CA MET A 1 19.19 -47.59 -29.82
C MET A 1 18.77 -46.88 -28.55
N ASN A 2 18.79 -47.63 -27.46
CA ASN A 2 18.18 -47.29 -26.17
C ASN A 2 19.16 -46.48 -25.31
N ARG A 3 18.68 -45.40 -24.66
CA ARG A 3 19.20 -44.97 -23.36
C ARG A 3 18.04 -44.49 -22.49
N ALA A 4 17.67 -45.34 -21.55
CA ALA A 4 16.92 -45.03 -20.33
C ALA A 4 17.91 -45.05 -19.16
N LEU A 5 17.76 -44.15 -18.18
CA LEU A 5 18.31 -44.10 -16.80
C LEU A 5 18.18 -42.63 -16.33
N ALA A 6 17.67 -42.22 -15.18
CA ALA A 6 16.82 -42.74 -14.11
C ALA A 6 16.41 -41.49 -13.26
N PRO A 7 15.29 -41.49 -12.53
CA PRO A 7 14.90 -40.37 -11.66
C PRO A 7 15.69 -40.36 -10.34
N ALA A 8 16.24 -39.21 -9.97
CA ALA A 8 16.83 -39.00 -8.65
C ALA A 8 15.73 -38.55 -7.66
N VAL A 9 15.36 -39.47 -6.78
CA VAL A 9 14.52 -39.23 -5.60
C VAL A 9 15.42 -38.73 -4.47
N VAL A 10 15.10 -37.57 -3.89
CA VAL A 10 15.69 -37.09 -2.63
C VAL A 10 14.58 -37.01 -1.58
N PRO A 11 14.62 -37.82 -0.51
CA PRO A 11 13.72 -37.69 0.63
C PRO A 11 14.39 -36.96 1.81
N ALA A 12 13.58 -36.63 2.82
CA ALA A 12 13.90 -36.15 4.18
C ALA A 12 13.89 -34.62 4.35
N LEU A 13 12.83 -34.05 4.94
CA LEU A 13 12.51 -33.96 6.39
C LEU A 13 13.10 -32.68 7.01
N LEU A 14 12.22 -31.76 7.41
CA LEU A 14 12.35 -30.86 8.58
C LEU A 14 10.99 -30.14 8.73
N LEU A 15 10.06 -30.68 9.52
CA LEU A 15 9.84 -30.32 10.93
C LEU A 15 9.90 -28.81 11.22
N GLY A 16 8.71 -28.23 11.42
CA GLY A 16 8.41 -27.51 12.66
C GLY A 16 8.52 -25.99 12.62
N ALA A 17 7.36 -25.31 12.57
CA ALA A 17 6.96 -24.37 13.63
C ALA A 17 5.50 -23.93 13.38
N LEU A 18 4.56 -24.49 14.14
CA LEU A 18 3.31 -23.80 14.41
C LEU A 18 3.63 -22.60 15.31
N ALA A 19 3.45 -21.40 14.80
CA ALA A 19 3.35 -20.20 15.62
C ALA A 19 1.87 -19.76 15.64
N THR A 20 1.11 -20.28 16.60
CA THR A 20 -0.18 -19.70 16.97
C THR A 20 0.10 -18.42 17.76
N LEU A 21 0.07 -17.26 17.11
CA LEU A 21 -0.06 -15.99 17.83
C LEU A 21 -1.53 -15.77 18.19
N SER A 22 -1.95 -16.40 19.29
CA SER A 22 -3.08 -15.94 20.08
C SER A 22 -2.63 -14.74 20.91
N GLY A 23 -2.97 -13.53 20.46
CA GLY A 23 -2.73 -12.28 21.19
C GLY A 23 -4.03 -11.50 21.33
N CYS A 24 -4.88 -11.93 22.27
CA CYS A 24 -5.98 -11.13 22.77
C CYS A 24 -5.38 -9.99 23.61
N GLY A 25 -5.62 -8.75 23.20
CA GLY A 25 -5.11 -7.57 23.87
C GLY A 25 -6.07 -6.39 23.71
N SER A 26 -7.21 -6.46 24.39
CA SER A 26 -8.03 -5.27 24.65
C SER A 26 -7.23 -4.29 25.50
N ALA A 27 -6.74 -3.21 24.90
CA ALA A 27 -6.21 -2.06 25.62
C ALA A 27 -7.18 -0.88 25.49
N THR A 28 -8.25 -0.94 26.25
CA THR A 28 -8.98 0.26 26.67
C THR A 28 -8.06 1.04 27.61
N GLY A 29 -7.58 2.21 27.18
CA GLY A 29 -6.88 3.11 28.08
C GLY A 29 -5.99 4.13 27.39
N SER A 30 -6.58 5.17 26.80
CA SER A 30 -5.85 6.44 26.63
C SER A 30 -6.35 7.42 27.70
N ARG A 31 -5.58 7.53 28.78
CA ARG A 31 -5.51 8.75 29.59
C ARG A 31 -4.08 9.24 29.59
N ALA A 32 -3.88 10.39 28.96
CA ALA A 32 -2.97 11.45 29.37
C ALA A 32 -3.64 12.73 28.83
N ALA A 33 -4.27 13.57 29.66
CA ALA A 33 -3.65 14.54 30.55
C ALA A 33 -2.73 15.50 29.78
N ASP A 34 -3.31 16.52 29.15
CA ASP A 34 -2.61 17.78 28.95
C ASP A 34 -3.14 18.79 29.96
N ALA A 35 -2.33 18.97 31.00
CA ALA A 35 -2.39 20.12 31.86
C ALA A 35 -2.14 21.37 31.00
N GLY A 36 -3.10 22.29 30.99
CA GLY A 36 -2.87 23.63 30.48
C GLY A 36 -1.76 24.29 31.31
N ALA A 37 -0.56 24.33 30.76
CA ALA A 37 0.50 25.21 31.24
C ALA A 37 0.13 26.63 30.80
N THR A 38 -0.35 27.43 31.74
CA THR A 38 -0.56 28.87 31.55
C THR A 38 0.80 29.57 31.61
N ASP A 39 1.33 29.97 30.46
CA ASP A 39 2.45 30.93 30.39
C ASP A 39 1.93 32.33 30.77
N PRO A 40 2.53 33.04 31.75
CA PRO A 40 2.14 34.39 32.12
C PRO A 40 2.53 35.49 31.10
N ASN A 41 3.18 35.18 29.97
CA ASN A 41 3.63 36.15 28.98
C ASN A 41 2.86 36.15 27.65
N GLY A 42 1.54 35.93 27.70
CA GLY A 42 0.59 36.61 26.80
C GLY A 42 0.87 36.61 25.29
N ALA A 43 1.37 35.52 24.72
CA ALA A 43 1.44 35.33 23.28
C ALA A 43 0.34 34.33 22.85
N PRO A 44 -0.62 34.71 21.97
CA PRO A 44 -1.56 33.74 21.43
C PRO A 44 -0.79 32.79 20.49
N THR A 45 -0.47 31.59 20.97
CA THR A 45 -0.12 30.49 20.08
C THR A 45 -1.38 30.11 19.33
N SER A 46 -1.45 30.44 18.04
CA SER A 46 -2.44 29.90 17.12
C SER A 46 -2.33 28.39 17.13
N ALA A 47 -3.16 27.72 17.94
CA ALA A 47 -3.46 26.33 17.75
C ALA A 47 -4.20 26.24 16.42
N THR A 48 -3.50 25.88 15.35
CA THR A 48 -4.11 25.46 14.10
C THR A 48 -4.99 24.27 14.45
N ALA A 49 -6.29 24.51 14.56
CA ALA A 49 -7.28 23.46 14.72
C ALA A 49 -7.09 22.48 13.56
N SER A 50 -6.66 21.26 13.86
CA SER A 50 -6.74 20.16 12.91
C SER A 50 -8.20 20.08 12.44
N PRO A 51 -8.47 20.10 11.12
CA PRO A 51 -9.84 19.95 10.65
C PRO A 51 -10.34 18.58 11.08
N THR A 52 -11.34 18.57 11.96
CA THR A 52 -12.16 17.37 12.22
C THR A 52 -12.90 17.06 10.92
N VAL A 53 -12.34 16.18 10.11
CA VAL A 53 -13.01 15.67 8.91
C VAL A 53 -14.21 14.86 9.39
N ALA A 54 -15.40 15.37 9.12
CA ALA A 54 -16.64 14.65 9.34
C ALA A 54 -16.58 13.31 8.60
N ALA A 55 -16.82 12.21 9.32
CA ALA A 55 -16.92 10.87 8.74
C ALA A 55 -18.05 10.88 7.70
N THR A 56 -17.67 11.05 6.44
CA THR A 56 -18.56 10.88 5.30
C THR A 56 -18.87 9.40 5.25
N THR A 57 -20.13 9.03 5.07
CA THR A 57 -20.59 7.64 4.98
C THR A 57 -19.68 6.87 4.02
N ALA A 58 -18.74 6.12 4.58
CA ALA A 58 -17.62 5.58 3.82
C ALA A 58 -18.17 4.57 2.81
N ALA A 59 -17.88 4.80 1.53
CA ALA A 59 -18.00 3.74 0.55
C ALA A 59 -17.21 2.52 1.07
N PRO A 60 -17.71 1.29 0.86
CA PRO A 60 -16.99 0.10 1.29
C PRO A 60 -15.58 0.14 0.72
N GLU A 61 -14.58 -0.16 1.56
CA GLU A 61 -13.20 -0.24 1.11
C GLU A 61 -13.12 -1.28 -0.03
N PRO A 62 -12.51 -0.91 -1.16
CA PRO A 62 -12.47 -1.81 -2.31
C PRO A 62 -11.64 -3.04 -1.95
N THR A 63 -12.02 -4.19 -2.50
CA THR A 63 -11.45 -5.48 -2.08
C THR A 63 -10.22 -5.85 -2.90
N TRP A 64 -9.17 -6.31 -2.21
CA TRP A 64 -7.94 -6.85 -2.82
C TRP A 64 -7.58 -8.23 -2.22
N PRO A 65 -7.16 -9.21 -3.05
CA PRO A 65 -7.20 -9.15 -4.51
C PRO A 65 -8.62 -9.09 -5.08
N ALA A 66 -8.75 -8.75 -6.36
CA ALA A 66 -10.02 -8.85 -7.06
C ALA A 66 -10.62 -10.26 -6.91
N THR A 67 -11.95 -10.36 -6.80
CA THR A 67 -12.62 -11.66 -6.73
C THR A 67 -12.32 -12.47 -8.00
N GLY A 68 -11.81 -13.70 -7.85
CA GLY A 68 -11.39 -14.54 -8.98
C GLY A 68 -9.92 -14.41 -9.38
N CYS A 69 -9.11 -13.70 -8.59
CA CYS A 69 -7.66 -13.66 -8.75
C CYS A 69 -7.03 -14.99 -8.30
N GLU A 70 -6.62 -15.82 -9.26
CA GLU A 70 -5.97 -17.10 -8.98
C GLU A 70 -4.46 -16.94 -8.77
N SER A 71 -3.86 -15.89 -9.37
CA SER A 71 -2.44 -15.58 -9.26
C SER A 71 -2.17 -14.08 -9.26
N HIS A 72 -1.08 -13.67 -8.61
CA HIS A 72 -0.64 -12.27 -8.54
C HIS A 72 0.69 -12.13 -9.27
N VAL A 73 0.83 -11.07 -10.05
CA VAL A 73 2.08 -10.71 -10.72
C VAL A 73 2.53 -9.36 -10.17
N MET A 74 3.73 -9.35 -9.59
CA MET A 74 4.40 -8.13 -9.17
C MET A 74 5.48 -7.76 -10.18
N SER A 75 5.42 -6.53 -10.68
CA SER A 75 6.44 -5.95 -11.57
C SER A 75 7.10 -4.79 -10.84
N SER A 76 8.42 -4.80 -10.75
CA SER A 76 9.19 -3.63 -10.31
C SER A 76 9.62 -2.83 -11.52
N ILE A 77 9.62 -1.51 -11.41
CA ILE A 77 10.03 -0.61 -12.49
C ILE A 77 11.45 -0.12 -12.22
N ASP A 78 12.38 -0.49 -13.11
CA ASP A 78 13.72 0.06 -13.11
C ASP A 78 13.73 1.48 -13.69
N TYR A 79 14.26 2.43 -12.93
CA TYR A 79 14.36 3.82 -13.36
C TYR A 79 15.72 4.18 -13.93
N ALA A 80 15.71 5.20 -14.80
CA ALA A 80 16.91 5.95 -15.10
C ALA A 80 17.51 6.56 -13.83
N ARG A 81 18.83 6.82 -13.84
CA ARG A 81 19.61 7.27 -12.67
C ARG A 81 19.14 8.58 -12.01
N ALA A 82 18.35 9.39 -12.72
CA ALA A 82 17.76 10.64 -12.23
C ALA A 82 16.37 10.82 -12.86
N PRO A 83 15.37 10.03 -12.44
CA PRO A 83 14.07 10.07 -13.07
C PRO A 83 13.38 11.38 -12.69
N LYS A 84 12.57 11.96 -13.58
CA LYS A 84 11.72 13.11 -13.24
C LYS A 84 10.42 12.58 -12.62
N GLY A 85 10.14 13.00 -11.39
CA GLY A 85 8.97 12.54 -10.65
C GLY A 85 7.74 13.36 -11.00
N TRP A 86 6.60 12.82 -10.62
CA TRP A 86 5.30 13.44 -10.83
C TRP A 86 4.75 13.98 -9.52
N LYS A 87 3.83 14.95 -9.61
CA LYS A 87 3.32 15.61 -8.42
C LYS A 87 2.23 14.80 -7.74
N THR A 88 1.51 14.00 -8.51
CA THR A 88 0.39 13.20 -8.00
C THR A 88 0.50 11.73 -8.39
N PRO A 89 -0.11 10.82 -7.61
CA PRO A 89 -0.21 9.41 -7.95
C PRO A 89 -0.85 9.16 -9.33
N GLU A 90 -1.87 9.94 -9.70
CA GLU A 90 -2.58 9.83 -10.98
C GLU A 90 -1.63 10.15 -12.16
N GLU A 91 -0.86 11.24 -12.05
CA GLU A 91 0.15 11.60 -13.06
C GLU A 91 1.21 10.50 -13.18
N ALA A 92 1.69 9.97 -12.06
CA ALA A 92 2.70 8.92 -12.03
C ALA A 92 2.19 7.61 -12.68
N VAL A 93 0.95 7.21 -12.38
CA VAL A 93 0.31 6.04 -13.00
C VAL A 93 0.07 6.26 -14.49
N ALA A 94 -0.43 7.42 -14.90
CA ALA A 94 -0.68 7.73 -16.31
C ALA A 94 0.62 7.67 -17.14
N HIS A 95 1.74 8.13 -16.58
CA HIS A 95 3.05 8.03 -17.22
C HIS A 95 3.65 6.62 -17.22
N ALA A 96 3.19 5.75 -16.32
CA ALA A 96 3.61 4.36 -16.24
C ALA A 96 2.66 3.38 -16.96
N ALA A 97 1.64 3.88 -17.68
CA ALA A 97 0.59 3.05 -18.30
C ALA A 97 1.14 1.94 -19.21
N ASP A 98 2.25 2.19 -19.92
CA ASP A 98 2.94 1.20 -20.77
C ASP A 98 3.52 0.00 -19.97
N SER A 99 3.57 0.10 -18.64
CA SER A 99 4.03 -0.96 -17.73
C SER A 99 2.97 -2.03 -17.43
N GLY A 100 1.83 -1.99 -18.13
CA GLY A 100 0.75 -2.97 -17.96
C GLY A 100 -0.16 -2.70 -16.77
N ILE A 101 -0.24 -1.44 -16.34
CA ILE A 101 -1.23 -1.01 -15.35
C ILE A 101 -2.62 -1.02 -16.02
N PRO A 102 -3.63 -1.70 -15.45
CA PRO A 102 -4.97 -1.72 -16.02
C PRO A 102 -5.59 -0.32 -16.07
N SER A 103 -6.55 -0.10 -16.97
CA SER A 103 -7.32 1.13 -16.97
C SER A 103 -8.33 1.12 -15.81
N GLY A 104 -8.43 2.23 -15.09
CA GLY A 104 -9.33 2.38 -13.97
C GLY A 104 -9.15 3.72 -13.26
N ALA A 105 -9.98 3.98 -12.25
CA ALA A 105 -9.80 5.15 -11.40
C ALA A 105 -8.64 4.90 -10.42
N VAL A 106 -7.81 5.92 -10.20
CA VAL A 106 -6.71 5.84 -9.23
C VAL A 106 -7.19 6.42 -7.91
N VAL A 107 -7.10 5.62 -6.85
CA VAL A 107 -7.50 5.99 -5.49
C VAL A 107 -6.30 5.80 -4.57
N VAL A 108 -5.91 6.84 -3.82
CA VAL A 108 -4.82 6.72 -2.84
C VAL A 108 -5.29 5.87 -1.67
N ALA A 109 -4.56 4.79 -1.39
CA ALA A 109 -4.84 3.90 -0.28
C ALA A 109 -4.56 4.60 1.06
N PRO A 110 -5.31 4.30 2.13
CA PRO A 110 -4.95 4.74 3.47
C PRO A 110 -3.54 4.28 3.83
N ALA A 111 -2.70 5.20 4.31
CA ALA A 111 -1.32 4.91 4.71
C ALA A 111 -1.02 5.49 6.10
N GLY A 112 -0.28 4.74 6.92
CA GLY A 112 0.22 5.22 8.19
C GLY A 112 1.44 6.13 8.04
N PRO A 113 1.86 6.82 9.11
CA PRO A 113 3.06 7.63 9.08
C PRO A 113 4.30 6.77 8.78
N GLY A 114 4.99 7.08 7.68
CA GLY A 114 6.21 6.38 7.27
C GLY A 114 5.98 5.18 6.35
N ASP A 115 4.73 4.81 6.09
CA ASP A 115 4.39 3.79 5.09
C ASP A 115 4.62 4.35 3.67
N PRO A 116 4.98 3.48 2.71
CA PRO A 116 5.09 3.89 1.32
C PRO A 116 3.72 4.35 0.79
N ILE A 117 3.73 5.38 -0.05
CA ILE A 117 2.53 5.82 -0.73
C ILE A 117 2.07 4.69 -1.64
N THR A 118 0.81 4.30 -1.52
CA THR A 118 0.19 3.26 -2.34
C THR A 118 -1.10 3.80 -2.94
N ALA A 119 -1.37 3.47 -4.20
CA ALA A 119 -2.66 3.71 -4.83
C ALA A 119 -3.26 2.41 -5.35
N TRP A 120 -4.57 2.36 -5.37
CA TRP A 120 -5.37 1.34 -6.01
C TRP A 120 -5.84 1.84 -7.36
N VAL A 121 -5.69 1.02 -8.37
CA VAL A 121 -6.43 1.17 -9.61
C VAL A 121 -7.71 0.38 -9.46
N VAL A 122 -8.85 1.05 -9.41
CA VAL A 122 -10.15 0.42 -9.23
C VAL A 122 -10.95 0.41 -10.53
N ASP A 123 -11.85 -0.56 -10.67
CA ASP A 123 -12.78 -0.64 -11.78
C ASP A 123 -13.78 0.54 -11.80
N ASP A 124 -14.58 0.66 -12.86
CA ASP A 124 -15.55 1.76 -13.01
C ASP A 124 -16.60 1.80 -11.87
N SER A 125 -16.84 0.65 -11.22
CA SER A 125 -17.74 0.58 -10.06
C SER A 125 -17.10 1.09 -8.77
N GLY A 126 -15.77 1.19 -8.74
CA GLY A 126 -14.98 1.53 -7.55
C GLY A 126 -14.95 0.44 -6.49
N ALA A 127 -15.47 -0.76 -6.77
CA ALA A 127 -15.61 -1.84 -5.80
C ALA A 127 -14.43 -2.84 -5.84
N THR A 128 -13.76 -2.94 -6.98
CA THR A 128 -12.73 -3.96 -7.22
C THR A 128 -11.39 -3.28 -7.46
N ILE A 129 -10.38 -3.66 -6.68
CA ILE A 129 -9.00 -3.24 -6.95
C ILE A 129 -8.46 -4.14 -8.09
N LEU A 130 -8.11 -3.53 -9.21
CA LEU A 130 -7.51 -4.16 -10.39
C LEU A 130 -5.98 -4.25 -10.28
N ALA A 131 -5.36 -3.27 -9.64
CA ALA A 131 -3.94 -3.26 -9.32
C ALA A 131 -3.64 -2.43 -8.08
N THR A 132 -2.63 -2.85 -7.32
CA THR A 132 -1.95 -2.06 -6.28
C THR A 132 -0.68 -1.47 -6.87
N VAL A 133 -0.50 -0.16 -6.70
CA VAL A 133 0.65 0.59 -7.22
C VAL A 133 1.35 1.24 -6.04
N THR A 134 2.60 0.86 -5.79
CA THR A 134 3.44 1.47 -4.75
C THR A 134 4.32 2.53 -5.37
N PHE A 135 4.47 3.66 -4.69
CA PHE A 135 5.30 4.76 -5.16
C PHE A 135 6.56 4.94 -4.31
N ALA A 136 7.68 5.16 -5.00
CA ALA A 136 8.85 5.77 -4.40
C ALA A 136 8.69 7.30 -4.44
N SER A 137 9.17 7.97 -3.39
CA SER A 137 9.23 9.44 -3.32
C SER A 137 10.69 9.89 -3.26
N SER A 138 11.03 10.88 -4.08
CA SER A 138 12.31 11.58 -4.00
C SER A 138 12.09 13.09 -4.12
N GLY A 139 13.16 13.88 -3.93
CA GLY A 139 13.08 15.35 -4.02
C GLY A 139 12.53 15.88 -5.36
N SER A 140 12.46 15.04 -6.39
CA SER A 140 11.91 15.36 -7.72
C SER A 140 10.47 14.87 -7.96
N GLY A 141 9.83 14.20 -7.00
CA GLY A 141 8.42 13.79 -7.06
C GLY A 141 8.19 12.30 -6.80
N LEU A 142 7.05 11.80 -7.27
CA LEU A 142 6.59 10.42 -7.15
C LEU A 142 6.90 9.60 -8.40
N TYR A 143 7.17 8.32 -8.20
CA TYR A 143 7.44 7.33 -9.25
C TYR A 143 6.80 6.00 -8.89
N VAL A 144 6.27 5.28 -9.88
CA VAL A 144 5.67 3.95 -9.68
C VAL A 144 6.75 2.89 -9.47
N ASP A 145 7.01 2.51 -8.22
CA ASP A 145 8.14 1.62 -7.85
C ASP A 145 7.82 0.16 -8.18
N SER A 146 6.60 -0.25 -7.83
CA SER A 146 6.09 -1.56 -8.16
C SER A 146 4.59 -1.52 -8.45
N VAL A 147 4.17 -2.46 -9.28
CA VAL A 147 2.77 -2.71 -9.63
C VAL A 147 2.49 -4.17 -9.35
N GLU A 148 1.52 -4.44 -8.48
CA GLU A 148 0.97 -5.77 -8.25
C GLU A 148 -0.43 -5.84 -8.88
N ARG A 149 -0.65 -6.87 -9.69
CA ARG A 149 -1.90 -7.08 -10.44
C ARG A 149 -2.31 -8.54 -10.41
N CYS A 150 -3.61 -8.78 -10.57
CA CYS A 150 -4.14 -10.11 -10.80
C CYS A 150 -3.79 -10.63 -12.20
N ALA A 151 -3.50 -11.92 -12.31
CA ALA A 151 -3.16 -12.63 -13.54
C ALA A 151 -3.88 -13.97 -13.67
#